data_AF-A0A1Y3MUX6-F1
#
_entry.id   AF-A0A1Y3MUX6-F1
#
_cell.length_a   1.000
_cell.length_b   1.000
_cell.length_c   1.000
_cell.angle_alpha   90.00
_cell.angle_beta   90.00
_cell.angle_gamma   90.00
#
_symmetry.space_group_name_H-M   'P 1'
#
loop_
_entity.id
_entity.type
_entity.pdbx_description
1 polymer ?
#
loop_
_entity_poly.entity_id
_entity_poly.type
_entity_poly.pdbx_seq_one_letter_code
_entity_poly.pdbx_strand_id
1 'polypeptide(L)'
;NISVGLKNVATISEKLQPYFDFAVVESCAESPNVSVFIVHYGNRGWKLSGNKFKTLKKEQGGRKFTCVISNDQDLKGHTKNYNCDTGAEIKGKIKVKRSSSFTSTETNNVRCGEDYGECPEGQCCSKYGWCGITNEHCGIGCQKEFGECLADSTNDEY
;
A
#
# COMPACT_ATOMS: atom_id res chain seq x y z
N ASN A 1 -2.85 -2.62 6.06
CA ASN A 1 -2.65 -2.16 4.66
C ASN A 1 -3.63 -2.88 3.76
N ILE A 2 -4.78 -2.23 3.51
CA ILE A 2 -5.88 -2.78 2.73
C ILE A 2 -5.79 -2.21 1.32
N SER A 3 -5.97 -3.07 0.33
CA SER A 3 -6.10 -2.68 -1.07
C SER A 3 -7.58 -2.40 -1.35
N VAL A 4 -7.93 -1.19 -1.76
CA VAL A 4 -9.34 -0.86 -2.09
C VAL A 4 -9.50 -0.58 -3.58
N GLY A 5 -10.44 -1.29 -4.20
CA GLY A 5 -10.95 -0.98 -5.52
C GLY A 5 -12.19 -0.09 -5.43
N LEU A 6 -12.08 1.12 -5.93
CA LEU A 6 -13.16 2.09 -6.05
C LEU A 6 -13.71 2.08 -7.48
N LYS A 7 -14.90 1.52 -7.64
CA LYS A 7 -15.63 1.52 -8.92
C LYS A 7 -16.70 2.62 -8.89
N ASN A 8 -16.69 3.50 -9.88
CA ASN A 8 -17.70 4.56 -10.06
C ASN A 8 -17.84 5.56 -8.88
N VAL A 9 -16.87 5.62 -7.97
CA VAL A 9 -16.88 6.52 -6.80
C VAL A 9 -15.52 7.18 -6.59
N ALA A 10 -14.85 7.62 -7.66
CA ALA A 10 -13.51 8.19 -7.59
C ALA A 10 -13.39 9.40 -6.64
N THR A 11 -14.48 10.15 -6.44
CA THR A 11 -14.53 11.33 -5.57
C THR A 11 -14.31 11.02 -4.08
N ILE A 12 -14.58 9.80 -3.63
CA ILE A 12 -14.32 9.43 -2.22
C ILE A 12 -12.87 9.04 -1.96
N SER A 13 -12.05 8.89 -3.02
CA SER A 13 -10.63 8.49 -2.90
C SER A 13 -9.81 9.42 -2.01
N GLU A 14 -10.10 10.72 -2.01
CA GLU A 14 -9.44 11.71 -1.15
C GLU A 14 -9.68 11.47 0.34
N LYS A 15 -10.92 11.13 0.72
CA LYS A 15 -11.27 10.82 2.12
C LYS A 15 -10.66 9.50 2.58
N LEU A 16 -10.42 8.60 1.63
CA LEU A 16 -9.91 7.27 1.84
C LEU A 16 -8.37 7.24 1.87
N GLN A 17 -7.70 8.23 1.27
CA GLN A 17 -6.24 8.36 1.21
C GLN A 17 -5.50 8.00 2.51
N PRO A 18 -5.90 8.47 3.70
CA PRO A 18 -5.14 8.20 4.93
C PRO A 18 -5.09 6.72 5.33
N TYR A 19 -5.95 5.89 4.75
CA TYR A 19 -6.19 4.52 5.22
C TYR A 19 -5.66 3.44 4.26
N PHE A 20 -5.16 3.80 3.07
CA PHE A 20 -4.75 2.83 2.04
C PHE A 20 -3.44 3.22 1.35
N ASP A 21 -2.60 2.22 1.06
CA ASP A 21 -1.34 2.41 0.31
C ASP A 21 -1.59 2.64 -1.19
N PHE A 22 -2.70 2.10 -1.70
CA PHE A 22 -3.12 2.30 -3.08
C PHE A 22 -4.63 2.15 -3.28
N ALA A 23 -5.14 2.81 -4.30
CA ALA A 23 -6.52 2.69 -4.74
C ALA A 23 -6.58 2.31 -6.23
N VAL A 24 -7.43 1.36 -6.58
CA VAL A 24 -7.78 1.07 -7.98
C VAL A 24 -9.02 1.87 -8.30
N VAL A 25 -8.97 2.81 -9.25
CA VAL A 25 -10.10 3.69 -9.52
C VAL A 25 -10.60 3.49 -10.95
N GLU A 26 -11.87 3.11 -11.08
CA GLU A 26 -12.58 3.06 -12.36
C GLU A 26 -13.31 4.42 -12.56
N SER A 27 -12.55 5.53 -12.68
CA SER A 27 -12.96 6.92 -13.07
C SER A 27 -11.86 7.94 -12.70
N CYS A 28 -11.98 9.22 -13.13
CA CYS A 28 -11.01 10.29 -12.78
C CYS A 28 -10.90 10.52 -11.27
N ALA A 29 -9.70 10.39 -10.71
CA ALA A 29 -9.42 10.72 -9.32
C ALA A 29 -8.71 12.08 -9.21
N GLU A 30 -8.92 12.82 -8.12
CA GLU A 30 -8.34 14.15 -7.89
C GLU A 30 -7.27 14.19 -6.80
N SER A 31 -6.69 13.04 -6.42
CA SER A 31 -5.67 13.01 -5.37
C SER A 31 -4.24 12.93 -5.92
N PRO A 32 -3.36 13.91 -5.61
CA PRO A 32 -1.95 13.90 -6.00
C PRO A 32 -1.06 13.01 -5.10
N ASN A 33 -1.59 12.52 -3.98
CA ASN A 33 -0.81 11.86 -2.92
C ASN A 33 -1.11 10.37 -2.75
N VAL A 34 -2.05 9.80 -3.52
CA VAL A 34 -2.35 8.37 -3.56
C VAL A 34 -1.82 7.76 -4.85
N SER A 35 -1.15 6.61 -4.75
CA SER A 35 -0.83 5.81 -5.93
C SER A 35 -2.10 5.22 -6.51
N VAL A 36 -2.63 5.84 -7.57
CA VAL A 36 -3.85 5.40 -8.25
C VAL A 36 -3.49 4.51 -9.45
N PHE A 37 -4.09 3.32 -9.46
CA PHE A 37 -3.99 2.37 -10.56
C PHE A 37 -5.24 2.41 -11.43
N ILE A 38 -5.06 2.61 -12.72
CA ILE A 38 -6.13 2.45 -13.71
C ILE A 38 -5.93 1.12 -14.43
N VAL A 39 -6.90 0.21 -14.33
CA VAL A 39 -6.83 -1.11 -14.96
C VAL A 39 -7.52 -1.07 -16.32
N HIS A 40 -6.79 -1.49 -17.35
CA HIS A 40 -7.31 -1.62 -18.70
C HIS A 40 -7.04 -3.01 -19.27
N TYR A 41 -7.93 -3.44 -20.17
CA TYR A 41 -7.94 -4.80 -20.72
C TYR A 41 -7.55 -4.80 -22.20
N GLY A 42 -6.37 -5.35 -22.49
CA GLY A 42 -5.82 -5.44 -23.84
C GLY A 42 -6.68 -6.26 -24.79
N ASN A 43 -7.30 -7.34 -24.29
CA ASN A 43 -8.24 -8.16 -25.06
C ASN A 43 -9.52 -7.41 -25.48
N ARG A 44 -9.83 -6.24 -24.90
CA ARG A 44 -10.89 -5.32 -25.35
C ARG A 44 -10.39 -4.24 -26.31
N GLY A 45 -9.21 -4.46 -26.89
CA GLY A 45 -8.57 -3.52 -27.81
C GLY A 45 -8.17 -2.21 -27.14
N TRP A 46 -7.89 -2.22 -25.82
CA TRP A 46 -7.30 -1.07 -25.15
C TRP A 46 -5.78 -1.09 -25.31
N LYS A 47 -5.21 0.07 -25.65
CA LYS A 47 -3.77 0.26 -25.84
C LYS A 47 -3.40 1.67 -25.38
N LEU A 48 -2.18 1.86 -24.86
CA LEU A 48 -1.60 3.18 -24.59
C LEU A 48 -1.13 3.86 -25.89
N SER A 49 -1.98 3.82 -26.91
CA SER A 49 -1.75 4.46 -28.20
C SER A 49 -3.08 4.78 -28.89
N GLY A 50 -3.02 5.60 -29.95
CA GLY A 50 -4.20 5.96 -30.72
C GLY A 50 -5.21 6.85 -29.97
N ASN A 51 -6.45 6.86 -30.44
CA ASN A 51 -7.49 7.79 -29.96
C ASN A 51 -7.88 7.54 -28.49
N LYS A 52 -7.98 6.27 -28.05
CA LYS A 52 -8.29 5.93 -26.65
C LYS A 52 -7.26 6.52 -25.69
N PHE A 53 -5.98 6.46 -26.03
CA PHE A 53 -4.92 7.06 -25.23
C PHE A 53 -4.94 8.59 -25.26
N LYS A 54 -5.28 9.22 -26.40
CA LYS A 54 -5.48 10.67 -26.46
C LYS A 54 -6.60 11.12 -25.51
N THR A 55 -7.72 10.40 -25.50
CA THR A 55 -8.82 10.66 -24.55
C THR A 55 -8.37 10.49 -23.11
N LEU A 56 -7.66 9.40 -22.78
CA LEU A 56 -7.10 9.21 -21.44
C LEU A 56 -6.25 10.41 -21.01
N LYS A 57 -5.29 10.83 -21.84
CA LYS A 57 -4.41 11.96 -21.51
C LYS A 57 -5.16 13.29 -21.40
N LYS A 58 -6.22 13.49 -22.18
CA LYS A 58 -7.05 14.70 -22.10
C LYS A 58 -7.74 14.78 -20.73
N GLU A 59 -8.27 13.67 -20.25
CA GLU A 59 -9.08 13.64 -19.01
C GLU A 59 -8.21 13.46 -17.74
N GLN A 60 -7.11 12.71 -17.85
CA GLN A 60 -6.29 12.25 -16.72
C GLN A 60 -4.83 12.68 -16.76
N GLY A 61 -4.39 13.34 -17.84
CA GLY A 61 -2.98 13.71 -18.01
C GLY A 61 -2.50 14.66 -16.93
N GLY A 62 -1.26 14.46 -16.47
CA GLY A 62 -0.63 15.26 -15.42
C GLY A 62 -0.98 14.82 -14.00
N ARG A 63 -1.88 13.83 -13.83
CA ARG A 63 -2.28 13.29 -12.53
C ARG A 63 -1.34 12.21 -11.99
N LYS A 64 -0.26 11.87 -12.72
CA LYS A 64 0.80 10.91 -12.33
C LYS A 64 0.30 9.49 -12.02
N PHE A 65 -0.74 9.05 -12.70
CA PHE A 65 -1.30 7.72 -12.51
C PHE A 65 -0.46 6.61 -13.12
N THR A 66 -0.57 5.42 -12.52
CA THR A 66 -0.02 4.18 -13.09
C THR A 66 -1.11 3.44 -13.84
N CYS A 67 -0.87 3.18 -15.12
CA CYS A 67 -1.75 2.43 -15.97
C CYS A 67 -1.33 0.97 -15.93
N VAL A 68 -2.25 0.10 -15.52
CA VAL A 68 -2.05 -1.35 -15.49
C VAL A 68 -2.78 -1.94 -16.69
N ILE A 69 -2.04 -2.51 -17.63
CA ILE A 69 -2.64 -3.24 -18.75
C ILE A 69 -2.56 -4.73 -18.43
N SER A 70 -3.73 -5.36 -18.34
CA SER A 70 -3.86 -6.80 -18.35
C SER A 70 -4.14 -7.29 -19.76
N ASN A 71 -3.54 -8.42 -20.15
CA ASN A 71 -3.88 -9.10 -21.39
C ASN A 71 -5.22 -9.84 -21.29
N ASP A 72 -5.68 -10.14 -20.07
CA ASP A 72 -6.91 -10.90 -19.78
C ASP A 72 -7.86 -10.11 -18.86
N GLN A 73 -9.16 -10.26 -19.07
CA GLN A 73 -10.21 -9.71 -18.22
C GLN A 73 -10.25 -10.37 -16.84
N ASP A 74 -9.81 -11.62 -16.75
CA ASP A 74 -9.81 -12.38 -15.50
C ASP A 74 -8.61 -12.05 -14.59
N LEU A 75 -7.68 -11.21 -15.04
CA LEU A 75 -6.46 -10.80 -14.30
C LEU A 75 -5.56 -11.97 -13.84
N LYS A 76 -5.69 -13.15 -14.46
CA LYS A 76 -4.94 -14.37 -14.10
C LYS A 76 -3.47 -14.35 -14.53
N GLY A 77 -3.09 -13.43 -15.42
CA GLY A 77 -1.74 -13.31 -15.96
C GLY A 77 -0.98 -12.11 -15.41
N HIS A 78 0.34 -12.11 -15.61
CA HIS A 78 1.17 -10.95 -15.28
C HIS A 78 0.70 -9.70 -16.03
N THR A 79 0.43 -8.64 -15.26
CA THR A 79 0.09 -7.33 -15.80
C THR A 79 1.34 -6.51 -16.06
N LYS A 80 1.22 -5.52 -16.95
CA LYS A 80 2.29 -4.55 -17.21
C LYS A 80 1.88 -3.18 -16.72
N ASN A 81 2.84 -2.50 -16.08
CA ASN A 81 2.66 -1.16 -15.57
C ASN A 81 3.22 -0.14 -16.54
N TYR A 82 2.54 0.99 -16.66
CA TYR A 82 2.90 2.07 -17.55
C TYR A 82 2.67 3.41 -16.87
N ASN A 83 3.46 4.41 -17.25
CA ASN A 83 3.17 5.78 -16.91
C ASN A 83 2.00 6.25 -17.78
N CYS A 84 0.87 6.64 -17.16
CA CYS A 84 -0.33 7.01 -17.90
C CYS A 84 -0.18 8.29 -18.75
N ASP A 85 0.79 9.15 -18.44
CA ASP A 85 1.00 10.42 -19.16
C ASP A 85 1.80 10.22 -20.46
N THR A 86 2.80 9.34 -20.39
CA THR A 86 3.77 9.12 -21.47
C THR A 86 3.48 7.86 -22.27
N GLY A 87 2.76 6.90 -21.67
CA GLY A 87 2.57 5.55 -22.22
C GLY A 87 3.84 4.68 -22.11
N ALA A 88 4.89 5.17 -21.44
CA ALA A 88 6.12 4.43 -21.27
C ALA A 88 5.91 3.24 -20.33
N GLU A 89 6.37 2.06 -20.73
CA GLU A 89 6.36 0.88 -19.86
C GLU A 89 7.26 1.13 -18.65
N ILE A 90 6.67 1.03 -17.46
CA ILE A 90 7.40 1.02 -16.20
C ILE A 90 7.97 -0.39 -16.07
N LYS A 91 9.08 -0.62 -16.76
CA LYS A 91 9.90 -1.81 -16.54
C LYS A 91 10.35 -1.75 -15.08
N GLY A 92 10.07 -2.81 -14.33
CA GLY A 92 10.57 -2.95 -12.97
C GLY A 92 12.10 -2.91 -12.96
N LYS A 93 12.68 -1.73 -12.92
CA LYS A 93 14.00 -1.55 -12.31
C LYS A 93 13.73 -1.65 -10.82
N ILE A 94 13.68 -2.87 -10.32
CA ILE A 94 14.14 -3.12 -8.96
C ILE A 94 15.65 -2.82 -9.01
N LYS A 95 16.01 -1.53 -9.01
CA LYS A 95 17.19 -1.05 -8.29
C LYS A 95 16.70 -0.80 -6.87
N VAL A 96 16.20 -1.85 -6.23
CA VAL A 96 16.47 -1.97 -4.81
C VAL A 96 17.99 -2.05 -4.79
N LYS A 97 18.65 -0.95 -4.41
CA LYS A 97 19.92 -1.12 -3.70
C LYS A 97 19.52 -1.98 -2.52
N ARG A 98 19.64 -3.31 -2.67
CA ARG A 98 19.87 -4.17 -1.53
C ARG A 98 21.18 -3.61 -1.01
N SER A 99 21.07 -2.66 -0.08
CA SER A 99 22.17 -2.44 0.85
C SER A 99 22.32 -3.80 1.50
N SER A 100 23.29 -4.55 1.01
CA SER A 100 23.78 -5.78 1.58
C SER A 100 24.31 -5.43 2.97
N SER A 101 23.36 -5.35 3.90
CA SER A 101 23.55 -5.29 5.34
C SER A 101 22.24 -5.75 5.98
N PHE A 102 21.65 -6.81 5.43
CA PHE A 102 20.85 -7.70 6.27
C PHE A 102 21.82 -8.80 6.67
N THR A 103 22.62 -8.48 7.69
CA THR A 103 23.23 -9.51 8.52
C THR A 103 22.10 -10.37 9.02
N SER A 104 22.05 -11.59 8.48
CA SER A 104 21.29 -12.68 9.03
C SER A 104 21.78 -12.95 10.45
N THR A 105 21.12 -12.35 11.43
CA THR A 105 21.22 -12.78 12.82
C THR A 105 19.84 -12.67 13.44
N GLU A 106 19.35 -13.84 13.80
CA GLU A 106 18.24 -14.10 14.72
C GLU A 106 16.82 -13.90 14.17
N THR A 107 16.00 -14.86 14.56
CA THR A 107 14.75 -15.27 13.93
C THR A 107 13.64 -14.23 14.02
N ASN A 108 12.81 -14.24 12.97
CA ASN A 108 11.56 -13.50 12.79
C ASN A 108 10.55 -13.65 13.95
N ASN A 109 10.77 -13.04 15.10
CA ASN A 109 9.70 -12.82 16.06
C ASN A 109 8.89 -11.58 15.65
N VAL A 110 8.15 -11.74 14.55
CA VAL A 110 6.99 -10.89 14.26
C VAL A 110 5.91 -11.11 15.34
N ARG A 111 5.95 -12.27 16.02
CA ARG A 111 5.07 -12.66 17.12
C ARG A 111 5.73 -12.44 18.48
N CYS A 112 4.90 -12.13 19.47
CA CYS A 112 5.26 -11.96 20.87
C CYS A 112 4.13 -12.43 21.79
N GLY A 113 4.42 -12.54 23.08
CA GLY A 113 3.51 -13.07 24.09
C GLY A 113 4.10 -14.32 24.76
N GLU A 114 3.37 -14.89 25.71
CA GLU A 114 3.83 -16.03 26.53
C GLU A 114 4.45 -17.18 25.73
N ASP A 115 3.84 -17.55 24.60
CA ASP A 115 4.32 -18.64 23.72
C ASP A 115 5.46 -18.24 22.76
N TYR A 116 5.69 -16.93 22.55
CA TYR A 116 6.53 -16.40 21.48
C TYR A 116 7.70 -15.54 21.98
N GLY A 117 7.69 -15.13 23.24
CA GLY A 117 8.70 -14.28 23.86
C GLY A 117 8.50 -12.80 23.58
N GLU A 118 9.56 -12.04 23.85
CA GLU A 118 9.58 -10.59 23.78
C GLU A 118 9.88 -10.08 22.35
N CYS A 119 9.40 -8.88 22.06
CA CYS A 119 9.75 -8.17 20.85
C CYS A 119 11.19 -7.63 20.88
N PRO A 120 11.80 -7.37 19.71
CA PRO A 120 13.07 -6.67 19.64
C PRO A 120 13.02 -5.31 20.37
N GLU A 121 14.16 -4.89 20.91
CA GLU A 121 14.31 -3.60 21.61
C GLU A 121 13.71 -2.43 20.82
N GLY A 122 13.00 -1.55 21.50
CA GLY A 122 12.27 -0.43 20.89
C GLY A 122 10.95 -0.79 20.21
N GLN A 123 10.49 -2.05 20.30
CA GLN A 123 9.18 -2.47 19.77
C GLN A 123 8.21 -2.90 20.87
N CYS A 124 6.93 -2.74 20.56
CA CYS A 124 5.82 -3.03 21.44
C CYS A 124 5.18 -4.35 21.06
N CYS A 125 4.78 -5.13 22.07
CA CYS A 125 3.96 -6.31 21.84
C CYS A 125 2.48 -5.93 21.89
N SER A 126 1.81 -5.94 20.73
CA SER A 126 0.38 -5.64 20.67
C SER A 126 -0.45 -6.64 21.47
N LYS A 127 -1.68 -6.27 21.83
CA LYS A 127 -2.67 -7.17 22.45
C LYS A 127 -2.98 -8.43 21.62
N TYR A 128 -2.60 -8.45 20.34
CA TYR A 128 -2.79 -9.56 19.42
C TYR A 128 -1.54 -10.44 19.27
N GLY A 129 -0.49 -10.18 20.04
CA GLY A 129 0.75 -10.96 20.05
C GLY A 129 1.64 -10.70 18.83
N TRP A 130 1.70 -9.45 18.38
CA TRP A 130 2.55 -9.01 17.27
C TRP A 130 3.46 -7.85 17.67
N CYS A 131 4.70 -7.88 17.19
CA CYS A 131 5.69 -6.82 17.39
C CYS A 131 5.53 -5.68 16.39
N GLY A 132 5.55 -4.44 16.89
CA GLY A 132 5.54 -3.24 16.06
C GLY A 132 5.70 -1.96 16.88
N ILE A 133 5.78 -0.83 16.19
CA ILE A 133 6.07 0.49 16.79
C ILE A 133 4.91 1.50 16.67
N THR A 134 3.77 1.08 16.13
CA THR A 134 2.63 1.98 15.92
C THR A 134 1.75 2.04 17.17
N ASN A 135 0.88 3.05 17.28
CA ASN A 135 -0.04 3.19 18.41
C ASN A 135 -0.95 1.96 18.60
N GLU A 136 -1.29 1.24 17.53
CA GLU A 136 -2.06 -0.01 17.63
C GLU A 136 -1.28 -1.14 18.31
N HIS A 137 0.06 -1.09 18.27
CA HIS A 137 0.95 -2.05 18.93
C HIS A 137 1.32 -1.59 20.33
N CYS A 138 1.58 -0.30 20.51
CA CYS A 138 2.13 0.26 21.74
C CYS A 138 1.09 0.86 22.69
N GLY A 139 -0.12 1.12 22.22
CA GLY A 139 -1.19 1.73 22.99
C GLY A 139 -1.97 0.73 23.85
N ILE A 140 -3.27 0.98 24.01
CA ILE A 140 -4.13 0.24 24.94
C ILE A 140 -4.10 -1.27 24.66
N GLY A 141 -3.73 -2.04 25.69
CA GLY A 141 -3.64 -3.50 25.65
C GLY A 141 -2.28 -4.04 25.19
N CYS A 142 -1.29 -3.18 24.97
CA CYS A 142 0.08 -3.62 24.76
C CYS A 142 0.57 -4.47 25.95
N GLN A 143 1.22 -5.59 25.63
CA GLN A 143 1.71 -6.57 26.60
C GLN A 143 3.10 -6.16 27.10
N LYS A 144 3.13 -5.42 28.22
CA LYS A 144 4.34 -4.80 28.79
C LYS A 144 5.47 -5.78 29.14
N GLU A 145 5.13 -7.03 29.43
CA GLU A 145 6.12 -8.08 29.71
C GLU A 145 6.84 -8.57 28.45
N PHE A 146 6.31 -8.26 27.26
CA PHE A 146 6.83 -8.73 25.98
C PHE A 146 7.20 -7.58 25.02
N GLY A 147 7.19 -6.32 25.48
CA GLY A 147 7.63 -5.17 24.68
C GLY A 147 7.42 -3.82 25.36
N GLU A 148 7.91 -2.77 24.70
CA GLU A 148 7.96 -1.40 25.22
C GLU A 148 6.66 -0.63 24.98
N CYS A 149 5.66 -0.86 25.82
CA CYS A 149 4.38 -0.16 25.67
C CYS A 149 4.47 1.32 26.00
N LEU A 150 3.66 2.13 25.29
CA LEU A 150 3.43 3.50 25.71
C LEU A 150 2.81 3.46 27.11
N ALA A 151 3.33 4.29 28.01
CA ALA A 151 2.68 4.51 29.29
C ALA A 151 1.25 4.98 28.99
N ASP A 152 0.25 4.21 29.42
CA ASP A 152 -1.11 4.72 29.46
C ASP A 152 -1.03 6.04 30.22
N SER A 153 -1.39 7.14 29.57
CA SER A 153 -1.76 8.35 30.28
C SER A 153 -3.06 8.04 31.02
N THR A 154 -2.96 7.26 32.10
CA THR A 154 -3.95 7.24 33.15
C THR A 154 -3.91 8.63 33.75
N ASN A 155 -4.97 9.39 33.51
CA ASN A 155 -5.37 10.40 34.48
C ASN A 155 -5.59 9.67 35.80
N ASP A 156 -4.55 9.64 36.63
CA ASP A 156 -4.73 9.55 38.07
C ASP A 156 -5.37 10.86 38.51
N GLU A 157 -6.70 10.92 38.43
CA GLU A 157 -7.48 11.98 39.06
C GLU A 157 -8.05 11.43 40.37
N TYR A 158 -7.48 11.98 41.45
CA TYR A 158 -7.87 11.81 42.85
C TYR A 158 -9.28 12.34 43.12
#